data_AF-A0A820H9N0-F1
#
_entry.id   AF-A0A820H9N0-F1
#
_cell.length_a   1.000
_cell.length_b   1.000
_cell.length_c   1.000
_cell.angle_alpha   90.00
_cell.angle_beta   90.00
_cell.angle_gamma   90.00
#
_symmetry.space_group_name_H-M   'P 1'
#
loop_
_entity.id
_entity.type
_entity.pdbx_description
1 polymer ?
#
loop_
_entity_poly.entity_id
_entity_poly.type
_entity_poly.pdbx_seq_one_letter_code
_entity_poly.pdbx_strand_id
1 'polypeptide(L)'
;LVEFPEEAGYPVSGDFASKYYMLEMHYNNPKLTPNRRDNSGIRFYIGKELRQHDIGYLSFGTVVSTLALAIPPNMERFNVDSYCPSGFSKVYFEFHVFSSQKSRTRAIKS
;
A
#
# COMPACT_ATOMS: atom_id res chain seq x y z
N LEU A 1 -3.89 2.50 14.97
CA LEU A 1 -5.16 2.77 14.30
C LEU A 1 -4.85 3.71 13.13
N VAL A 2 -5.34 3.44 11.92
CA VAL A 2 -5.26 4.44 10.84
C VAL A 2 -6.57 5.21 10.89
N GLU A 3 -6.50 6.49 11.20
CA GLU A 3 -7.66 7.37 11.23
C GLU A 3 -7.72 8.18 9.94
N PHE A 4 -8.91 8.28 9.38
CA PHE A 4 -9.19 9.11 8.22
C PHE A 4 -9.66 10.50 8.68
N PRO A 5 -9.33 11.57 7.93
CA PRO A 5 -9.87 12.91 8.18
C PRO A 5 -11.39 12.87 8.27
N GLU A 6 -11.99 13.73 9.11
CA GLU A 6 -13.43 13.71 9.38
C GLU A 6 -14.27 13.86 8.09
N GLU A 7 -13.79 14.68 7.18
CA GLU A 7 -14.38 15.01 5.88
C GLU A 7 -14.23 13.90 4.83
N ALA A 8 -13.40 12.88 5.07
CA ALA A 8 -13.02 11.89 4.05
C ALA A 8 -13.22 10.43 4.50
N GLY A 9 -13.65 9.56 3.57
CA GLY A 9 -13.90 8.13 3.84
C GLY A 9 -13.63 7.24 2.64
N TYR A 10 -13.50 5.93 2.85
CA TYR A 10 -13.37 4.97 1.74
C TYR A 10 -14.76 4.38 1.41
N PRO A 11 -15.26 4.51 0.16
CA PRO A 11 -16.56 3.98 -0.21
C PRO A 11 -16.53 2.44 -0.26
N VAL A 12 -17.32 1.81 0.61
CA VAL A 12 -17.37 0.35 0.80
C VAL A 12 -18.59 -0.32 0.15
N SER A 13 -19.51 0.48 -0.39
CA SER A 13 -20.76 0.03 -1.02
C SER A 13 -21.20 1.01 -2.11
N GLY A 14 -21.98 0.54 -3.08
CA GLY A 14 -22.46 1.32 -4.22
C GLY A 14 -21.98 0.75 -5.56
N ASP A 15 -22.44 1.32 -6.66
CA ASP A 15 -22.23 0.77 -8.02
C ASP A 15 -20.76 0.70 -8.44
N PHE A 16 -19.91 1.54 -7.84
CA PHE A 16 -18.48 1.63 -8.13
C PHE A 16 -17.59 1.02 -7.04
N ALA A 17 -18.19 0.52 -5.95
CA ALA A 17 -17.43 -0.08 -4.85
C ALA A 17 -17.00 -1.52 -5.17
N SER A 18 -15.86 -1.93 -4.62
CA SER A 18 -15.42 -3.32 -4.72
C SER A 18 -16.39 -4.24 -3.98
N LYS A 19 -16.84 -5.30 -4.66
CA LYS A 19 -17.80 -6.27 -4.10
C LYS A 19 -17.18 -7.20 -3.05
N TYR A 20 -15.85 -7.32 -3.07
CA TYR A 20 -15.11 -8.25 -2.24
C TYR A 20 -13.91 -7.56 -1.61
N TYR A 21 -13.54 -8.01 -0.41
CA TYR A 21 -12.31 -7.63 0.26
C TYR A 21 -11.34 -8.81 0.21
N MET A 22 -10.09 -8.52 -0.15
CA MET A 22 -8.99 -9.48 -0.09
C MET A 22 -8.07 -9.10 1.06
N LEU A 23 -7.86 -10.04 1.99
CA LEU A 23 -6.87 -9.90 3.05
C LEU A 23 -5.63 -10.72 2.67
N GLU A 24 -4.54 -10.03 2.38
CA GLU A 24 -3.22 -10.65 2.21
C GLU A 24 -2.45 -10.57 3.54
N MET A 25 -1.89 -11.69 3.98
CA MET A 25 -1.12 -11.78 5.23
C MET A 25 0.24 -12.43 4.99
N HIS A 26 1.29 -11.72 5.41
CA HIS A 26 2.66 -12.22 5.37
C HIS A 26 3.07 -12.85 6.71
N TYR A 27 3.26 -14.17 6.72
CA TYR A 27 3.75 -14.90 7.89
C TYR A 27 5.25 -15.15 7.82
N ASN A 28 5.98 -14.72 8.86
CA ASN A 28 7.38 -15.09 9.04
C ASN A 28 7.50 -16.11 10.19
N ASN A 29 7.76 -17.39 9.88
CA ASN A 29 7.89 -18.48 10.86
C ASN A 29 9.31 -19.06 10.89
N PRO A 30 10.33 -18.30 11.32
CA PRO A 30 11.73 -18.74 11.24
C PRO A 30 12.06 -19.91 12.18
N LYS A 31 11.26 -20.09 13.25
CA LYS A 31 11.43 -21.18 14.22
C LYS A 31 10.68 -22.45 13.84
N LEU A 32 10.02 -22.47 12.68
CA LEU A 32 9.22 -23.58 12.17
C LEU A 32 8.26 -24.16 13.22
N THR A 33 7.66 -23.29 14.04
CA THR A 33 6.83 -23.73 15.16
C THR A 33 5.60 -24.46 14.61
N PRO A 34 5.43 -25.76 14.92
CA PRO A 34 4.33 -26.55 14.37
C PRO A 34 3.02 -26.19 15.06
N ASN A 35 1.91 -26.52 14.39
CA ASN A 35 0.55 -26.48 14.95
C ASN A 35 0.10 -25.11 15.50
N ARG A 36 0.69 -24.01 15.01
CA ARG A 36 0.25 -22.66 15.36
C ARG A 36 -1.06 -22.34 14.64
N ARG A 37 -2.12 -22.04 15.41
CA ARG A 37 -3.35 -21.46 14.88
C ARG A 37 -3.26 -19.94 14.95
N ASP A 38 -3.59 -19.27 13.86
CA ASP A 38 -3.68 -17.81 13.79
C ASP A 38 -5.10 -17.42 13.41
N ASN A 39 -5.64 -16.40 14.09
CA ASN A 39 -6.95 -15.81 13.80
C ASN A 39 -6.81 -14.28 13.67
N SER A 40 -5.68 -13.83 13.12
CA SER A 40 -5.43 -12.41 12.90
C SER A 40 -6.31 -11.89 11.76
N GLY A 41 -6.54 -10.58 11.75
CA GLY A 41 -7.35 -9.94 10.73
C GLY A 41 -7.37 -8.43 10.87
N ILE A 42 -8.26 -7.79 10.12
CA ILE A 42 -8.47 -6.34 10.13
C ILE A 42 -9.92 -6.06 10.51
N ARG A 43 -10.13 -5.02 11.32
CA ARG A 43 -11.46 -4.52 11.68
C ARG A 43 -11.72 -3.20 10.97
N PHE A 44 -12.82 -3.14 10.23
CA PHE A 44 -13.32 -1.92 9.62
C PHE A 44 -14.38 -1.27 10.51
N TYR A 45 -14.36 0.06 10.61
CA TYR A 45 -15.42 0.85 11.22
C TYR A 45 -16.15 1.58 10.09
N ILE A 46 -17.40 1.20 9.84
CA ILE A 46 -18.16 1.65 8.66
C ILE A 46 -19.29 2.58 9.12
N GLY A 47 -19.31 3.79 8.59
CA GLY A 47 -20.40 4.76 8.79
C GLY A 47 -21.62 4.41 7.94
N LYS A 48 -22.78 4.98 8.29
CA LYS A 48 -24.03 4.80 7.52
C LYS A 48 -24.14 5.72 6.31
N GLU A 49 -23.42 6.84 6.33
CA GLU A 49 -23.50 7.90 5.33
C GLU A 49 -22.14 8.11 4.67
N LEU A 50 -22.16 8.57 3.42
CA LEU A 50 -20.95 8.96 2.70
C LEU A 50 -20.39 10.26 3.30
N ARG A 51 -19.06 10.36 3.31
CA ARG A 51 -18.35 11.59 3.69
C ARG A 51 -18.22 12.52 2.49
N GLN A 52 -17.79 13.76 2.73
CA GLN A 52 -17.67 14.78 1.69
C GLN A 52 -16.67 14.39 0.60
N HIS A 53 -15.61 13.66 0.96
CA HIS A 53 -14.54 13.28 0.05
C HIS A 53 -14.25 11.78 0.08
N ASP A 54 -14.00 11.20 -1.09
CA ASP A 54 -13.54 9.82 -1.20
C ASP A 54 -12.02 9.74 -1.00
N ILE A 55 -11.59 8.73 -0.24
CA ILE A 55 -10.18 8.43 -0.05
C ILE A 55 -9.70 7.47 -1.12
N GLY A 56 -8.61 7.85 -1.77
CA GLY A 56 -7.80 6.97 -2.60
C GLY A 56 -6.43 6.68 -1.97
N TYR A 57 -5.72 5.72 -2.54
CA TYR A 57 -4.29 5.56 -2.29
C TYR A 57 -3.54 5.63 -3.61
N LEU A 58 -2.36 6.22 -3.57
CA LEU A 58 -1.43 6.27 -4.69
C LEU A 58 -0.17 5.52 -4.27
N SER A 59 0.22 4.52 -5.05
CA SER A 59 1.46 3.79 -4.85
C SER A 59 2.50 4.26 -5.87
N PHE A 60 3.66 4.67 -5.38
CA PHE A 60 4.80 5.07 -6.20
C PHE A 60 6.03 4.25 -5.81
N GLY A 61 6.79 3.83 -6.81
CA GLY A 61 8.04 3.10 -6.61
C GLY A 61 8.47 2.37 -7.86
N THR A 62 9.56 1.61 -7.73
CA THR A 62 10.07 0.75 -8.80
C THR A 62 9.50 -0.66 -8.65
N VAL A 63 9.16 -1.29 -9.76
CA VAL A 63 8.75 -2.70 -9.81
C VAL A 63 9.92 -3.57 -9.32
N VAL A 64 9.70 -4.33 -8.25
CA VAL A 64 10.71 -5.23 -7.70
C VAL A 64 10.69 -6.54 -8.49
N SER A 65 11.43 -6.57 -9.60
CA SER A 65 11.70 -7.77 -10.38
C SER A 65 13.14 -7.76 -10.90
N THR A 66 13.71 -8.94 -11.15
CA THR A 66 15.09 -9.04 -11.68
C THR A 66 15.25 -8.39 -13.06
N LEU A 67 14.15 -8.24 -13.80
CA LEU A 67 14.13 -7.59 -15.11
C LEU A 67 14.00 -6.06 -15.01
N ALA A 68 13.39 -5.54 -13.94
CA ALA A 68 13.12 -4.12 -13.77
C ALA A 68 14.08 -3.42 -12.79
N LEU A 69 14.67 -4.16 -11.85
CA LEU A 69 15.59 -3.62 -10.84
C LEU A 69 16.66 -4.65 -10.46
N ALA A 70 17.91 -4.33 -10.79
CA ALA A 70 19.08 -5.08 -10.35
C ALA A 70 19.96 -4.19 -9.46
N ILE A 71 20.18 -4.62 -8.21
CA ILE A 71 21.10 -3.95 -7.29
C ILE A 71 22.44 -4.70 -7.39
N PRO A 72 23.54 -4.04 -7.81
CA PRO A 72 24.84 -4.70 -7.90
C PRO A 72 25.31 -5.23 -6.54
N PRO A 73 26.03 -6.37 -6.51
CA PRO A 73 26.60 -6.90 -5.26
C PRO A 73 27.65 -5.94 -4.68
N ASN A 74 27.84 -6.00 -3.37
CA ASN A 74 28.88 -5.25 -2.61
C ASN A 74 28.76 -3.71 -2.63
N MET A 75 27.65 -3.15 -3.12
CA MET A 75 27.37 -1.73 -3.00
C MET A 75 26.98 -1.37 -1.55
N GLU A 76 27.68 -0.41 -0.93
CA GLU A 76 27.31 0.12 0.39
C GLU A 76 26.00 0.92 0.32
N ARG A 77 25.80 1.65 -0.78
CA ARG A 77 24.60 2.43 -1.07
C ARG A 77 24.30 2.40 -2.56
N PHE A 78 23.05 2.12 -2.91
CA PHE A 78 22.54 2.22 -4.27
C PHE A 78 21.21 2.97 -4.21
N ASN A 79 21.09 4.06 -4.96
CA ASN A 79 19.88 4.86 -5.01
C ASN A 79 18.98 4.35 -6.14
N VAL A 80 17.69 4.25 -5.86
CA VAL A 80 16.66 3.90 -6.85
C VAL A 80 15.66 5.03 -6.85
N ASP A 81 15.62 5.76 -7.95
CA ASP A 81 14.71 6.88 -8.13
C ASP A 81 13.55 6.47 -9.04
N SER A 82 12.34 6.89 -8.68
CA SER A 82 11.12 6.68 -9.47
C SER A 82 10.39 8.01 -9.59
N TYR A 83 9.85 8.29 -10.77
CA TYR A 83 9.20 9.57 -11.06
C TYR A 83 7.81 9.35 -11.66
N CYS A 84 6.86 10.19 -11.29
CA CYS A 84 5.58 10.30 -11.98
C CYS A 84 5.74 11.32 -13.13
N PRO A 85 5.57 10.93 -14.41
CA PRO A 85 5.71 11.86 -15.52
C PRO A 85 4.70 13.01 -15.42
N SER A 86 5.13 14.23 -15.76
CA SER A 86 4.32 15.45 -15.65
C SER A 86 3.01 15.44 -16.44
N GLY A 87 2.91 14.58 -17.47
CA GLY A 87 1.68 14.36 -18.23
C GLY A 87 0.58 13.64 -17.44
N PHE A 88 0.90 12.89 -16.39
CA PHE A 88 -0.10 12.17 -15.59
C PHE A 88 -0.73 13.02 -14.48
N SER A 89 0.00 13.98 -13.92
CA SER A 89 -0.47 14.77 -12.77
C SER A 89 -1.53 15.81 -13.12
N LYS A 90 -1.59 16.27 -14.37
CA LYS A 90 -2.56 17.30 -14.81
C LYS A 90 -3.83 16.76 -15.46
N VAL A 91 -3.87 15.47 -15.81
CA VAL A 91 -4.90 14.93 -16.70
C VAL A 91 -6.07 14.28 -15.95
N TYR A 92 -5.90 13.91 -14.68
CA TYR A 92 -6.87 13.04 -14.04
C TYR A 92 -7.59 13.64 -12.81
N PHE A 93 -6.93 14.12 -11.74
CA PHE A 93 -7.67 14.59 -10.54
C PHE A 93 -6.87 15.58 -9.66
N GLU A 94 -7.56 16.53 -9.03
CA GLU A 94 -7.06 17.27 -7.86
C GLU A 94 -7.18 16.39 -6.61
N PHE A 95 -6.11 16.29 -5.81
CA PHE A 95 -6.10 15.47 -4.59
C PHE A 95 -5.28 16.12 -3.49
N HIS A 96 -5.65 15.82 -2.24
CA HIS A 96 -4.95 16.29 -1.04
C HIS A 96 -4.29 15.11 -0.33
N VAL A 97 -2.99 15.21 -0.09
CA VAL A 97 -2.23 14.17 0.63
C VAL A 97 -2.38 14.41 2.14
N PHE A 98 -3.03 13.48 2.83
CA PHE A 98 -3.18 13.53 4.29
C PHE A 98 -2.31 12.49 5.03
N SER A 99 -1.83 11.46 4.32
CA SER A 99 -1.02 10.38 4.92
C SER A 99 -0.05 9.77 3.91
N SER A 100 1.04 9.19 4.42
CA SER A 100 2.02 8.44 3.61
C SER A 100 2.57 7.24 4.37
N GLN A 101 2.86 6.16 3.64
CA GLN A 101 3.51 4.96 4.16
C GLN A 101 4.66 4.57 3.24
N LYS A 102 5.83 4.28 3.82
CA LYS A 102 7.00 3.80 3.10
C LYS A 102 7.24 2.31 3.38
N SER A 103 7.16 1.48 2.35
CA SER A 103 7.68 0.11 2.41
C SER A 103 9.19 0.11 2.21
N ARG A 104 9.93 -0.65 3.03
CA ARG A 104 11.39 -0.80 2.92
C ARG A 104 11.74 -2.24 2.59
N THR A 105 12.30 -2.45 1.41
CA THR A 105 12.92 -3.73 1.02
C THR A 105 14.42 -3.64 1.29
N ARG A 106 14.99 -4.64 1.96
CA ARG A 106 16.45 -4.79 2.08
C ARG A 106 16.92 -5.79 1.02
N ALA A 107 17.94 -5.41 0.25
CA ALA A 107 18.65 -6.37 -0.58
C ALA A 107 19.36 -7.39 0.33
N ILE A 108 19.23 -8.67 0.01
CA ILE A 108 19.99 -9.72 0.67
C ILE A 108 21.42 -9.62 0.10
N LYS A 109 22.41 -9.45 0.96
CA LYS A 109 23.82 -9.58 0.55
C LYS A 109 24.06 -11.06 0.25
N SER A 110 24.22 -11.39 -1.03
CA SER A 110 24.72 -12.70 -1.48
C SER A 110 26.21 -12.81 -1.23
#